data_AF-A0AAD9MLK1-F1
#
_entry.id   AF-A0AAD9MLK1-F1
#
_cell.length_a   1.000
_cell.length_b   1.000
_cell.length_c   1.000
_cell.angle_alpha   90.00
_cell.angle_beta   90.00
_cell.angle_gamma   90.00
#
_symmetry.space_group_name_H-M   'P 1'
#
loop_
_entity.id
_entity.type
_entity.pdbx_description
1 polymer ?
#
loop_
_entity_poly.entity_id
_entity_poly.type
_entity_poly.pdbx_seq_one_letter_code
_entity_poly.pdbx_strand_id
1 'polypeptide(L)'
;MYAKVTDEDIESFEETYRGSEEEKRDVFEWVMCSDPKRDSHRFADLVREHLQREGSEPPARFVKWEKQVRKRRAPADPLAPRKRGKENRAGGQDDASLVALIRWVDEGGGFLDSLAAKYGVDHAAGGPEPSEEAFAATAKRMKGRGKPKK
;
A
#
# COMPACT_ATOMS: atom_id res chain seq x y z
N MET A 1 -4.72 37.65 9.02
CA MET A 1 -5.17 37.31 10.38
C MET A 1 -6.12 36.14 10.26
N TYR A 2 -5.90 35.06 11.01
CA TYR A 2 -6.81 33.94 11.05
C TYR A 2 -7.86 34.18 12.13
N ALA A 3 -9.11 33.79 11.87
CA ALA A 3 -10.16 33.86 12.89
C ALA A 3 -9.80 32.93 14.06
N LYS A 4 -10.08 33.38 15.29
CA LYS A 4 -9.96 32.51 16.46
C LYS A 4 -11.08 31.47 16.38
N VAL A 5 -10.71 30.22 16.21
CA VAL A 5 -11.63 29.08 16.28
C VAL A 5 -12.00 28.85 17.73
N THR A 6 -13.30 28.81 18.03
CA THR A 6 -13.84 28.46 19.36
C THR A 6 -14.18 26.97 19.44
N ASP A 7 -14.41 26.47 20.65
CA ASP A 7 -14.83 25.06 20.85
C ASP A 7 -16.18 24.78 20.17
N GLU A 8 -17.06 25.79 20.09
CA GLU A 8 -18.36 25.74 19.40
C GLU A 8 -18.20 25.64 17.87
N ASP A 9 -17.17 26.28 17.30
CA ASP A 9 -16.83 26.16 15.89
C ASP A 9 -16.32 24.74 15.56
N ILE A 10 -15.63 24.10 16.51
CA ILE A 10 -15.15 22.72 16.37
C ILE A 10 -16.32 21.74 16.42
N GLU A 11 -17.23 21.86 17.41
CA GLU A 11 -18.41 21.00 17.53
C GLU A 11 -19.33 21.11 16.31
N SER A 12 -19.60 22.33 15.83
CA SER A 12 -20.45 22.53 14.64
C SER A 12 -19.79 21.99 13.37
N PHE A 13 -18.47 22.05 13.28
CA PHE A 13 -17.72 21.41 12.21
C PHE A 13 -17.83 19.89 12.30
N GLU A 14 -17.63 19.26 13.46
CA GLU A 14 -17.75 17.81 13.65
C GLU A 14 -19.14 17.27 13.31
N GLU A 15 -20.20 17.98 13.70
CA GLU A 15 -21.58 17.58 13.41
C GLU A 15 -21.90 17.64 11.90
N THR A 16 -21.27 18.58 11.20
CA THR A 16 -21.46 18.80 9.76
C THR A 16 -20.48 17.99 8.90
N TYR A 17 -19.30 17.65 9.43
CA TYR A 17 -18.23 17.00 8.70
C TYR A 17 -18.50 15.52 8.50
N ARG A 18 -19.10 15.20 7.35
CA ARG A 18 -19.45 13.83 6.92
C ARG A 18 -18.28 13.08 6.25
N GLY A 19 -17.09 13.66 6.25
CA GLY A 19 -15.93 13.23 5.48
C GLY A 19 -16.12 13.44 3.97
N SER A 20 -15.06 13.87 3.29
CA SER A 20 -15.02 13.93 1.83
C SER A 20 -15.03 12.52 1.21
N GLU A 21 -15.44 12.41 -0.06
CA GLU A 21 -15.37 11.12 -0.77
C GLU A 21 -13.93 10.61 -0.93
N GLU A 22 -12.94 11.51 -0.95
CA GLU A 22 -11.52 11.15 -0.98
C GLU A 22 -11.06 10.57 0.36
N GLU A 23 -11.39 11.20 1.49
CA GLU A 23 -11.07 10.64 2.81
C GLU A 23 -11.77 9.31 3.07
N LYS A 24 -13.02 9.15 2.64
CA LYS A 24 -13.71 7.85 2.73
C LYS A 24 -12.98 6.78 1.92
N ARG A 25 -12.45 7.14 0.75
CA ARG A 25 -11.68 6.23 -0.09
C ARG A 25 -10.35 5.87 0.54
N ASP A 26 -9.63 6.87 1.06
CA ASP A 26 -8.32 6.68 1.68
C ASP A 26 -8.42 5.89 2.99
N VAL A 27 -9.44 6.14 3.82
CA VAL A 27 -9.70 5.34 5.03
C VAL A 27 -10.08 3.90 4.69
N PHE A 28 -10.88 3.68 3.64
CA PHE A 28 -11.23 2.33 3.20
C PHE A 28 -10.02 1.56 2.65
N GLU A 29 -9.13 2.25 1.91
CA GLU A 29 -7.90 1.66 1.38
C GLU A 29 -6.91 1.32 2.51
N TRP A 30 -6.75 2.20 3.49
CA TRP A 30 -5.73 2.06 4.54
C TRP A 30 -6.16 1.18 5.72
N VAL A 31 -7.40 1.30 6.19
CA VAL A 31 -7.85 0.61 7.43
C VAL A 31 -8.37 -0.80 7.13
N MET A 32 -8.92 -1.06 5.95
CA MET A 32 -9.53 -2.36 5.65
C MET A 32 -8.66 -3.28 4.80
N CYS A 33 -7.54 -2.81 4.22
CA CYS A 33 -6.69 -3.58 3.30
C CYS A 33 -7.49 -4.38 2.23
N SER A 34 -8.72 -3.94 1.96
CA SER A 34 -9.74 -4.72 1.25
C SER A 34 -9.83 -4.20 -0.17
N ASP A 35 -9.75 -5.09 -1.14
CA ASP A 35 -9.92 -4.72 -2.54
C ASP A 35 -11.42 -4.53 -2.81
N PRO A 36 -11.90 -3.31 -3.12
CA PRO A 36 -13.33 -3.11 -3.32
C PRO A 36 -13.91 -4.02 -4.41
N LYS A 37 -13.13 -4.40 -5.42
CA LYS A 37 -13.62 -5.29 -6.49
C LYS A 37 -13.79 -6.73 -6.02
N ARG A 38 -12.99 -7.16 -5.05
CA ARG A 38 -12.98 -8.54 -4.55
C ARG A 38 -13.87 -8.70 -3.32
N ASP A 39 -13.74 -7.80 -2.36
CA ASP A 39 -14.36 -7.91 -1.05
C ASP A 39 -15.81 -7.41 -1.01
N SER A 40 -16.25 -6.62 -2.00
CA SER A 40 -17.65 -6.14 -2.02
C SER A 40 -18.67 -7.27 -2.00
N HIS A 41 -18.40 -8.40 -2.67
CA HIS A 41 -19.30 -9.56 -2.62
C HIS A 41 -19.35 -10.17 -1.21
N ARG A 42 -18.18 -10.36 -0.59
CA ARG A 42 -18.07 -10.87 0.79
C ARG A 42 -18.79 -9.97 1.78
N PHE A 43 -18.65 -8.65 1.64
CA PHE A 43 -19.33 -7.69 2.50
C PHE A 43 -20.85 -7.68 2.26
N ALA A 44 -21.30 -7.81 1.02
CA ALA A 44 -22.73 -7.92 0.72
C ALA A 44 -23.34 -9.17 1.38
N ASP A 45 -22.64 -10.31 1.32
CA ASP A 45 -23.12 -11.54 1.93
C ASP A 45 -23.11 -11.45 3.46
N LEU A 46 -22.05 -10.91 4.08
CA LEU A 46 -21.95 -10.72 5.53
C LEU A 46 -23.04 -9.80 6.08
N VAL A 47 -23.27 -8.66 5.43
CA VAL A 47 -24.32 -7.73 5.85
C VAL A 47 -25.69 -8.37 5.69
N ARG A 48 -25.92 -9.11 4.61
CA ARG A 48 -27.19 -9.79 4.38
C ARG A 48 -27.42 -10.91 5.41
N GLU A 49 -26.40 -11.68 5.75
CA GLU A 49 -26.44 -12.69 6.82
C GLU A 49 -26.76 -12.04 8.16
N HIS A 50 -26.11 -10.92 8.49
CA HIS A 50 -26.39 -10.21 9.74
C HIS A 50 -27.83 -9.72 9.82
N LEU A 51 -28.34 -9.10 8.74
CA LEU A 51 -29.72 -8.63 8.65
C LEU A 51 -30.72 -9.80 8.76
N GLN A 52 -30.42 -10.95 8.16
CA GLN A 52 -31.24 -12.16 8.29
C GLN A 52 -31.25 -12.70 9.73
N ARG A 53 -30.10 -12.72 10.39
CA ARG A 53 -29.96 -13.16 11.79
C ARG A 53 -30.70 -12.23 12.76
N GLU A 54 -30.65 -10.92 12.47
CA GLU A 54 -31.33 -9.89 13.25
C GLU A 54 -32.83 -9.77 12.91
N GLY A 55 -33.26 -10.34 11.78
CA GLY A 55 -34.63 -10.24 11.27
C GLY A 55 -35.00 -8.84 10.78
N SER A 56 -34.01 -7.99 10.51
CA SER A 56 -34.20 -6.59 10.10
C SER A 56 -34.23 -6.44 8.57
N GLU A 57 -35.05 -5.50 8.09
CA GLU A 57 -35.12 -5.24 6.65
C GLU A 57 -33.86 -4.51 6.14
N PRO A 58 -33.32 -4.89 4.97
CA PRO A 58 -32.16 -4.24 4.41
C PRO A 58 -32.46 -2.77 4.06
N PRO A 59 -31.64 -1.81 4.51
CA PRO A 59 -31.86 -0.41 4.19
C PRO A 59 -31.73 -0.15 2.69
N ALA A 60 -32.55 0.75 2.13
CA ALA A 60 -32.63 1.00 0.69
C ALA A 60 -31.27 1.32 0.02
N ARG A 61 -30.37 2.00 0.75
CA ARG A 61 -28.99 2.27 0.29
C ARG A 61 -28.18 0.99 0.07
N PHE A 62 -28.31 0.01 0.97
CA PHE A 62 -27.62 -1.27 0.88
C PHE A 62 -28.16 -2.08 -0.30
N VAL A 63 -29.48 -2.14 -0.47
CA VAL A 63 -30.10 -2.85 -1.60
C VAL A 63 -29.64 -2.28 -2.95
N LYS A 64 -29.56 -0.95 -3.07
CA LYS A 64 -29.05 -0.29 -4.28
C LYS A 64 -27.59 -0.63 -4.54
N TRP A 65 -26.74 -0.55 -3.51
CA TRP A 65 -25.32 -0.88 -3.60
C TRP A 65 -25.09 -2.36 -3.95
N GLU A 66 -25.79 -3.27 -3.27
CA GLU A 66 -25.69 -4.70 -3.49
C GLU A 66 -26.05 -5.08 -4.93
N LYS A 67 -27.11 -4.48 -5.49
CA LYS A 67 -27.46 -4.67 -6.90
C LYS A 67 -26.33 -4.27 -7.84
N GLN A 68 -25.55 -3.23 -7.52
CA GLN A 68 -24.38 -2.84 -8.33
C GLN A 68 -23.20 -3.79 -8.14
N VAL A 69 -22.97 -4.28 -6.92
CA VAL A 69 -21.93 -5.29 -6.64
C VAL A 69 -22.21 -6.57 -7.42
N ARG A 70 -23.45 -7.08 -7.36
CA ARG A 70 -23.87 -8.34 -8.01
C ARG A 70 -23.90 -8.30 -9.54
N LYS A 71 -23.76 -7.13 -10.17
CA LYS A 71 -23.53 -7.03 -11.63
C LYS A 71 -22.14 -7.53 -12.03
N ARG A 72 -21.18 -7.48 -11.10
CA ARG A 72 -19.82 -7.96 -11.32
C ARG A 72 -19.78 -9.46 -11.01
N ARG A 73 -18.88 -10.18 -11.68
CA ARG A 73 -18.68 -11.61 -11.41
C ARG A 73 -18.08 -11.77 -10.02
N ALA A 74 -18.76 -12.55 -9.18
CA ALA A 74 -18.25 -12.90 -7.86
C ALA A 74 -16.90 -13.61 -7.98
N PRO A 75 -15.90 -13.28 -7.13
CA PRO A 75 -14.68 -14.05 -7.02
C PRO A 75 -15.00 -15.50 -6.67
N ALA A 76 -14.42 -16.46 -7.38
CA ALA A 76 -14.64 -17.89 -7.12
C ALA A 76 -14.15 -18.30 -5.73
N ASP A 77 -13.06 -17.69 -5.25
CA ASP A 77 -12.61 -17.78 -3.88
C ASP A 77 -12.35 -16.36 -3.33
N PRO A 78 -13.24 -15.85 -2.46
CA PRO A 78 -13.10 -14.50 -1.90
C PRO A 78 -11.92 -14.39 -0.93
N LEU A 79 -11.49 -15.49 -0.30
CA LEU A 79 -10.43 -15.51 0.71
C LEU A 79 -9.08 -16.02 0.17
N ALA A 80 -9.04 -16.55 -1.05
CA ALA A 80 -7.79 -17.02 -1.64
C ALA A 80 -6.69 -15.94 -1.57
N PRO A 81 -5.41 -16.34 -1.36
CA PRO A 81 -4.30 -15.40 -1.38
C PRO A 81 -4.29 -14.62 -2.70
N ARG A 82 -4.08 -13.31 -2.62
CA ARG A 82 -4.03 -12.42 -3.80
C ARG A 82 -2.91 -12.89 -4.72
N LYS A 83 -3.24 -13.36 -5.92
CA LYS A 83 -2.25 -13.62 -6.96
C LYS A 83 -1.75 -12.26 -7.45
N ARG A 84 -0.54 -11.87 -7.05
CA ARG A 84 0.11 -10.67 -7.58
C ARG A 84 0.24 -10.86 -9.10
N GLY A 85 -0.43 -10.02 -9.88
CA GLY A 85 -0.21 -9.98 -11.32
C GLY A 85 1.26 -9.66 -11.60
N LYS A 86 1.78 -10.14 -12.73
CA LYS A 86 3.02 -9.60 -13.32
C LYS A 86 2.75 -8.16 -13.78
N GLU A 87 2.55 -7.25 -12.86
CA GLU A 87 2.49 -5.82 -13.14
C GLU A 87 3.71 -5.18 -12.48
N ASN A 88 4.52 -4.58 -13.35
CA ASN A 88 5.78 -3.87 -13.14
C ASN A 88 6.28 -3.74 -11.70
N ARG A 89 7.40 -4.44 -11.44
CA ARG A 89 8.31 -4.25 -10.30
C ARG A 89 8.83 -2.81 -10.22
N ALA A 90 8.04 -1.90 -9.69
CA ALA A 90 8.51 -0.60 -9.25
C ALA A 90 7.72 -0.19 -8.00
N GLY A 91 8.34 -0.33 -6.84
CA GLY A 91 7.86 0.29 -5.60
C GLY A 91 7.07 -0.64 -4.70
N GLY A 92 7.76 -1.56 -4.05
CA GLY A 92 7.21 -2.32 -2.93
C GLY A 92 8.27 -3.29 -2.47
N GLN A 93 9.11 -2.85 -1.53
CA GLN A 93 10.09 -3.72 -0.88
C GLN A 93 9.29 -4.69 0.00
N ASP A 94 9.03 -5.85 -0.58
CA ASP A 94 8.26 -6.92 0.01
C ASP A 94 9.10 -7.65 1.06
N ASP A 95 8.54 -7.85 2.25
CA ASP A 95 9.21 -8.56 3.35
C ASP A 95 9.69 -9.96 2.95
N ALA A 96 9.01 -10.61 2.00
CA ALA A 96 9.44 -11.88 1.43
C ALA A 96 10.75 -11.76 0.63
N SER A 97 10.95 -10.64 -0.07
CA SER A 97 12.18 -10.32 -0.79
C SER A 97 13.30 -9.97 0.18
N LEU A 98 12.98 -9.25 1.26
CA LEU A 98 13.92 -8.99 2.36
C LEU A 98 14.34 -10.28 3.05
N VAL A 99 13.42 -11.17 3.36
CA VAL A 99 13.72 -12.48 3.98
C VAL A 99 14.53 -13.37 3.03
N ALA A 100 14.20 -13.39 1.73
CA ALA A 100 14.99 -14.11 0.74
C ALA A 100 16.41 -13.51 0.59
N LEU A 101 16.54 -12.19 0.66
CA LEU A 101 17.82 -11.50 0.61
C LEU A 101 18.66 -11.77 1.87
N ILE A 102 18.05 -11.74 3.05
CA ILE A 102 18.71 -12.07 4.33
C ILE A 102 19.22 -13.51 4.30
N ARG A 103 18.38 -14.47 3.86
CA ARG A 103 18.80 -15.87 3.70
C ARG A 103 19.94 -16.01 2.70
N TRP A 104 19.88 -15.31 1.57
CA TRP A 104 20.96 -15.35 0.58
C TRP A 104 22.27 -14.80 1.14
N VAL A 105 22.23 -13.74 1.94
CA VAL A 105 23.41 -13.18 2.62
C VAL A 105 23.95 -14.15 3.69
N ASP A 106 23.08 -14.74 4.52
CA ASP A 106 23.45 -15.71 5.55
C ASP A 106 24.04 -17.00 4.97
N GLU A 107 23.56 -17.42 3.79
CA GLU A 107 24.07 -18.58 3.03
C GLU A 107 25.38 -18.27 2.28
N GLY A 108 26.01 -17.10 2.53
CA GLY A 108 27.27 -16.70 1.91
C GLY A 108 27.12 -16.16 0.50
N GLY A 109 25.92 -15.74 0.12
CA GLY A 109 25.65 -15.07 -1.14
C GLY A 109 26.35 -13.71 -1.18
N GLY A 110 27.20 -13.52 -2.18
CA GLY A 110 28.02 -12.32 -2.37
C GLY A 110 27.22 -11.04 -2.74
N PHE A 111 26.03 -10.82 -2.19
CA PHE A 111 25.27 -9.58 -2.37
C PHE A 111 26.10 -8.40 -1.89
N LEU A 112 26.53 -8.50 -0.64
CA LEU A 112 27.21 -7.45 0.06
C LEU A 112 28.59 -7.28 -0.54
N ASP A 113 29.27 -8.36 -0.93
CA ASP A 113 30.51 -8.30 -1.70
C ASP A 113 30.34 -7.64 -3.07
N SER A 114 29.26 -7.92 -3.81
CA SER A 114 29.00 -7.25 -5.09
C SER A 114 28.67 -5.78 -4.91
N LEU A 115 28.04 -5.42 -3.78
CA LEU A 115 27.74 -4.04 -3.40
C LEU A 115 29.04 -3.34 -3.01
N ALA A 116 29.84 -3.95 -2.14
CA ALA A 116 31.15 -3.52 -1.71
C ALA A 116 32.08 -3.29 -2.91
N ALA A 117 32.18 -4.25 -3.84
CA ALA A 117 32.96 -4.11 -5.07
C ALA A 117 32.44 -2.99 -5.99
N LYS A 118 31.12 -2.79 -6.07
CA LYS A 118 30.52 -1.73 -6.89
C LYS A 118 30.74 -0.33 -6.31
N TYR A 119 30.82 -0.22 -4.99
CA TYR A 119 31.02 1.03 -4.27
C TYR A 119 32.45 1.20 -3.71
N GLY A 120 33.35 0.26 -4.00
CA GLY A 120 34.77 0.32 -3.64
C GLY A 120 35.06 0.22 -2.15
N VAL A 121 34.19 -0.44 -1.38
CA VAL A 121 34.35 -0.60 0.08
C VAL A 121 35.06 -1.92 0.36
N ASP A 122 36.35 -1.90 0.69
CA ASP A 122 37.06 -3.09 1.18
C ASP A 122 36.71 -3.33 2.65
N HIS A 123 35.98 -4.40 2.96
CA HIS A 123 35.60 -4.75 4.34
C HIS A 123 36.77 -5.21 5.23
N ALA A 124 37.95 -5.45 4.65
CA ALA A 124 39.13 -5.93 5.37
C ALA A 124 39.89 -4.83 6.13
N ALA A 125 39.59 -3.55 5.87
CA ALA A 125 40.16 -2.43 6.60
C ALA A 125 39.06 -1.42 6.82
N GLY A 126 38.89 -0.90 8.03
CA GLY A 126 38.08 0.30 8.29
C GLY A 126 38.64 1.48 7.51
N GLY A 127 38.37 1.53 6.20
CA GLY A 127 38.85 2.53 5.27
C GLY A 127 38.17 3.87 5.52
N PRO A 128 38.83 4.98 5.14
CA PRO A 128 38.35 6.32 5.43
C PRO A 128 36.95 6.54 4.83
N GLU A 129 36.11 7.23 5.59
CA GLU A 129 34.77 7.62 5.15
C GLU A 129 34.82 8.19 3.72
N PRO A 130 33.94 7.73 2.81
CA PRO A 130 34.01 8.16 1.42
C PRO A 130 33.79 9.68 1.35
N SER A 131 34.65 10.37 0.60
CA SER A 131 34.53 11.83 0.45
C SER A 131 33.17 12.21 -0.17
N GLU A 132 32.62 13.34 0.27
CA GLU A 132 31.32 13.85 -0.20
C GLU A 132 31.25 13.98 -1.74
N GLU A 133 32.40 14.20 -2.38
CA GLU A 133 32.57 14.25 -3.83
C GLU A 133 32.30 12.90 -4.51
N ALA A 134 32.77 11.78 -3.93
CA ALA A 134 32.52 10.43 -4.45
C ALA A 134 31.03 10.05 -4.36
N PHE A 135 30.36 10.50 -3.29
CA PHE A 135 28.91 10.37 -3.14
C PHE A 135 28.15 11.17 -4.20
N ALA A 136 28.54 12.43 -4.43
CA ALA A 136 27.92 13.29 -5.42
C ALA A 136 28.11 12.74 -6.86
N ALA A 137 29.29 12.23 -7.19
CA ALA A 137 29.57 11.63 -8.50
C ALA A 137 28.71 10.39 -8.76
N THR A 138 28.53 9.54 -7.74
CA THR A 138 27.72 8.33 -7.85
C THR A 138 26.23 8.65 -7.97
N ALA A 139 25.74 9.63 -7.21
CA ALA A 139 24.37 10.14 -7.33
C ALA A 139 24.10 10.75 -8.73
N LYS A 140 25.08 11.46 -9.30
CA LYS A 140 24.99 12.04 -10.65
C LYS A 140 24.94 10.95 -11.74
N ARG A 141 25.70 9.86 -11.60
CA ARG A 141 25.66 8.69 -12.51
C ARG A 141 24.32 7.96 -12.46
N MET A 142 23.71 7.82 -11.28
CA MET A 142 22.39 7.20 -11.12
C MET A 142 21.28 8.02 -11.81
N LYS A 143 21.31 9.36 -11.69
CA LYS A 143 20.36 10.25 -12.37
C LYS A 143 20.44 10.21 -13.91
N GLY A 144 21.58 9.82 -14.47
CA GLY A 144 21.77 9.67 -15.92
C GLY A 144 21.15 8.42 -16.55
N ARG A 145 20.82 7.39 -15.77
CA ARG A 145 20.27 6.10 -16.26
C ARG A 145 18.74 6.10 -16.46
N GLY A 146 18.07 7.22 -16.21
CA GLY A 146 16.61 7.34 -16.23
C GLY A 146 15.97 7.87 -17.52
N LYS A 147 16.60 7.74 -18.70
CA LYS A 147 15.91 8.05 -19.97
C LYS A 147 15.44 6.76 -20.65
N PRO A 148 14.12 6.50 -20.75
CA PRO A 148 13.61 5.44 -21.60
C PRO A 148 13.90 5.78 -23.06
N LYS A 149 14.38 4.81 -23.84
CA LYS A 149 14.49 4.97 -25.30
C LYS A 149 13.08 5.11 -25.88
N LYS A 150 12.89 6.17 -26.68
CA LYS A 150 11.74 6.34 -27.58
C LYS A 150 11.69 5.22 -28.61
#